data_AF-A0A074Z4W6-F1
#
_entry.id   AF-A0A074Z4W6-F1
#
_cell.length_a   1.000
_cell.length_b   1.000
_cell.length_c   1.000
_cell.angle_alpha   90.00
_cell.angle_beta   90.00
_cell.angle_gamma   90.00
#
_symmetry.space_group_name_H-M   'P 1'
#
loop_
_entity.id
_entity.type
_entity.pdbx_description
1 polymer ?
#
loop_
_entity_poly.entity_id
_entity_poly.type
_entity_poly.pdbx_seq_one_letter_code
_entity_poly.pdbx_strand_id
1 'polypeptide(L)'
;MLAYRAAVHESTGYAPAFLQLGRNLRLPSDADTPVAPADLVGSNEYVRSLRERLFAALQTAHESIGHTQQHQTTVYDRRSNGPVYEVGDHVFLHRPKAPPGAPAKFHQTWQGTYVIIMKRPNNTCHP
;
A
#
# COMPACT_ATOMS: atom_id res chain seq x y z
N MET A 1 -13.72 7.08 6.74
CA MET A 1 -13.13 5.88 6.11
C MET A 1 -14.20 4.79 5.85
N LEU A 2 -15.31 5.09 5.15
CA LEU A 2 -16.33 4.09 4.78
C LEU A 2 -16.13 3.58 3.34
N ALA A 3 -15.89 4.50 2.41
CA ALA A 3 -15.69 4.20 0.99
C ALA A 3 -14.61 3.13 0.75
N TYR A 4 -13.43 3.28 1.38
CA TYR A 4 -12.35 2.29 1.24
C TYR A 4 -12.72 0.89 1.76
N ARG A 5 -13.53 0.81 2.81
CA ARG A 5 -13.93 -0.48 3.41
C ARG A 5 -14.97 -1.22 2.57
N ALA A 6 -15.81 -0.48 1.87
CA ALA A 6 -16.88 -1.02 1.03
C ALA A 6 -16.45 -1.24 -0.44
N ALA A 7 -15.47 -0.47 -0.93
CA ALA A 7 -14.94 -0.63 -2.26
C ALA A 7 -14.08 -1.89 -2.38
N VAL A 8 -14.17 -2.55 -3.53
CA VAL A 8 -13.29 -3.67 -3.89
C VAL A 8 -11.87 -3.14 -4.01
N HIS A 9 -10.93 -3.77 -3.31
CA HIS A 9 -9.54 -3.38 -3.38
C HIS A 9 -8.82 -4.17 -4.47
N GLU A 10 -8.08 -3.47 -5.34
CA GLU A 10 -7.42 -4.05 -6.52
C GLU A 10 -6.44 -5.18 -6.17
N SER A 11 -5.70 -5.05 -5.05
CA SER A 11 -4.71 -6.06 -4.66
C SER A 11 -5.30 -7.35 -4.09
N THR A 12 -6.53 -7.30 -3.56
CA THR A 12 -7.20 -8.45 -2.92
C THR A 12 -8.39 -8.95 -3.71
N GLY A 13 -8.92 -8.18 -4.66
CA GLY A 13 -10.14 -8.50 -5.42
C GLY A 13 -11.44 -8.43 -4.61
N TYR A 14 -11.39 -8.09 -3.32
CA TYR A 14 -12.54 -8.04 -2.42
C TYR A 14 -12.58 -6.76 -1.59
N ALA A 15 -13.77 -6.39 -1.12
CA ALA A 15 -13.91 -5.30 -0.17
C ALA A 15 -13.31 -5.68 1.19
N PRO A 16 -12.52 -4.80 1.85
CA PRO A 16 -11.93 -5.10 3.16
C PRO A 16 -12.95 -5.49 4.21
N ALA A 17 -14.13 -4.85 4.20
CA ALA A 17 -15.21 -5.19 5.14
C ALA A 17 -15.79 -6.58 4.90
N PHE A 18 -15.83 -7.06 3.65
CA PHE A 18 -16.31 -8.41 3.34
C PHE A 18 -15.38 -9.47 3.91
N LEU A 19 -14.06 -9.30 3.69
CA LEU A 19 -13.05 -10.23 4.23
C LEU A 19 -13.04 -10.27 5.77
N GLN A 20 -13.33 -9.13 6.42
CA GLN A 20 -13.32 -9.04 7.88
C GLN A 20 -14.65 -9.46 8.54
N LEU A 21 -15.79 -9.11 7.96
CA LEU A 21 -17.11 -9.26 8.59
C LEU A 21 -17.98 -10.35 7.93
N GLY A 22 -17.55 -10.92 6.80
CA GLY A 22 -18.35 -11.87 6.04
C GLY A 22 -19.52 -11.26 5.26
N ARG A 23 -19.65 -9.93 5.27
CA ARG A 23 -20.74 -9.22 4.59
C ARG A 23 -20.28 -7.88 4.05
N ASN A 24 -20.92 -7.45 2.98
CA ASN A 24 -20.74 -6.11 2.45
C ASN A 24 -21.38 -5.09 3.39
N LEU A 25 -20.76 -3.92 3.51
CA LEU A 25 -21.35 -2.80 4.24
C LEU A 25 -22.50 -2.22 3.43
N ARG A 26 -23.60 -1.89 4.10
CA ARG A 26 -24.70 -1.15 3.48
C ARG A 26 -24.27 0.31 3.34
N LEU A 27 -24.23 0.82 2.11
CA LEU A 27 -23.93 2.22 1.84
C LEU A 27 -25.21 3.08 1.92
N PRO A 28 -25.09 4.39 2.14
CA PRO A 28 -26.22 5.30 2.05
C PRO A 28 -26.92 5.26 0.67
N SER A 29 -26.18 4.95 -0.40
CA SER A 29 -26.75 4.71 -1.74
C SER A 29 -27.67 3.50 -1.80
N ASP A 30 -27.49 2.54 -0.89
CA ASP A 30 -28.24 1.28 -0.86
C ASP A 30 -29.43 1.39 0.11
N ALA A 31 -29.82 2.61 0.49
CA ALA A 31 -30.92 2.86 1.42
C ALA A 31 -32.25 2.31 0.87
N ASP A 32 -32.52 2.52 -0.42
CA ASP A 32 -33.76 2.10 -1.07
C ASP A 32 -33.74 0.63 -1.51
N THR A 33 -32.60 -0.04 -1.43
CA THR A 33 -32.47 -1.45 -1.83
C THR A 33 -33.19 -2.34 -0.82
N PRO A 34 -34.23 -3.09 -1.24
CA PRO A 34 -34.93 -4.00 -0.34
C PRO A 34 -33.97 -5.08 0.13
N VAL A 35 -33.98 -5.35 1.44
CA VAL A 35 -33.25 -6.48 2.01
C VAL A 35 -34.00 -7.73 1.60
N ALA A 36 -33.36 -8.64 0.88
CA ALA A 36 -33.92 -9.97 0.68
C ALA A 36 -34.29 -10.53 2.06
N PRO A 37 -35.52 -11.05 2.27
CA PRO A 37 -35.84 -11.73 3.51
C PRO A 37 -34.74 -12.76 3.75
N ALA A 38 -34.23 -12.85 4.97
CA ALA A 38 -33.34 -13.94 5.32
C ALA A 38 -34.15 -15.21 5.05
N ASP A 39 -33.90 -15.85 3.90
CA ASP A 39 -34.50 -17.13 3.61
C ASP A 39 -34.27 -17.99 4.85
N LEU A 40 -35.33 -18.68 5.30
CA LEU A 40 -35.28 -19.64 6.40
C LEU A 40 -34.45 -20.88 5.99
N VAL A 41 -33.36 -20.69 5.24
CA VAL A 41 -32.24 -21.62 5.14
C VAL A 41 -31.83 -21.87 6.58
N GLY A 42 -31.92 -23.13 7.00
CA GLY A 42 -31.58 -23.51 8.37
C GLY A 42 -30.24 -22.88 8.74
N SER A 43 -30.17 -22.24 9.91
CA SER A 43 -29.00 -21.46 10.37
C SER A 43 -27.66 -22.12 10.05
N ASN A 44 -27.60 -23.46 10.11
CA ASN A 44 -26.42 -24.25 9.80
C ASN A 44 -25.98 -24.22 8.31
N GLU A 45 -26.90 -24.31 7.36
CA GLU A 45 -26.56 -24.32 5.92
C GLU A 45 -26.11 -22.93 5.45
N TYR A 46 -26.77 -21.87 5.96
CA TYR A 46 -26.33 -20.50 5.73
C TYR A 46 -24.92 -20.25 6.27
N VAL A 47 -24.65 -20.66 7.52
CA VAL A 47 -23.31 -20.51 8.12
C VAL A 47 -22.27 -21.32 7.35
N ARG A 48 -22.61 -22.53 6.89
CA ARG A 48 -21.69 -23.36 6.09
C ARG A 48 -21.33 -22.69 4.76
N SER A 49 -22.33 -22.25 4.01
CA SER A 49 -22.12 -21.57 2.72
C SER A 49 -21.39 -20.23 2.88
N LEU A 50 -21.63 -19.50 3.97
CA LEU A 50 -20.90 -18.28 4.29
C LEU A 50 -19.42 -18.56 4.57
N ARG A 51 -19.14 -19.59 5.37
CA ARG A 51 -17.77 -20.01 5.67
C ARG A 51 -17.03 -20.47 4.42
N GLU A 52 -17.67 -21.27 3.57
CA GLU A 52 -17.09 -21.73 2.30
C GLU A 52 -16.74 -20.54 1.40
N ARG A 53 -17.65 -19.57 1.23
CA ARG A 53 -17.41 -18.35 0.45
C ARG A 53 -16.29 -17.49 1.02
N LEU A 54 -16.27 -17.30 2.34
CA LEU A 54 -15.22 -16.53 3.00
C LEU A 54 -13.85 -17.18 2.85
N PHE A 55 -13.79 -18.50 3.02
CA PHE A 55 -12.55 -19.24 2.87
C PHE A 55 -11.99 -19.13 1.45
N ALA A 56 -12.85 -19.31 0.45
CA ALA A 56 -12.47 -19.12 -0.96
C ALA A 56 -11.98 -17.69 -1.23
N ALA A 57 -12.70 -16.67 -0.74
CA ALA A 57 -12.34 -15.28 -0.93
C ALA A 57 -11.00 -14.91 -0.27
N LEU A 58 -10.76 -15.39 0.96
CA LEU A 58 -9.49 -15.17 1.66
C LEU A 58 -8.33 -15.87 0.95
N GLN A 59 -8.55 -17.07 0.42
CA GLN A 59 -7.53 -17.79 -0.33
C GLN A 59 -7.12 -17.03 -1.59
N THR A 60 -8.10 -16.57 -2.39
CA THR A 60 -7.84 -15.74 -3.56
C THR A 60 -7.19 -14.41 -3.20
N ALA A 61 -7.61 -13.78 -2.09
CA ALA A 61 -6.99 -12.55 -1.60
C ALA A 61 -5.51 -12.76 -1.23
N HIS A 62 -5.17 -13.86 -0.56
CA HIS A 62 -3.78 -14.15 -0.21
C HIS A 62 -2.90 -14.40 -1.45
N GLU A 63 -3.40 -15.15 -2.42
CA GLU A 63 -2.69 -15.40 -3.67
C GLU A 63 -2.45 -14.11 -4.46
N SER A 64 -3.49 -13.27 -4.60
CA SER A 64 -3.40 -11.99 -5.30
C SER A 64 -2.50 -10.97 -4.60
N ILE A 65 -2.45 -10.94 -3.26
CA ILE A 65 -1.53 -10.07 -2.51
C ILE A 65 -0.08 -10.35 -2.89
N GLY A 66 0.33 -11.62 -2.96
CA GLY A 66 1.70 -11.99 -3.30
C GLY A 66 2.10 -11.51 -4.71
N HIS A 67 1.25 -11.75 -5.69
CA HIS A 67 1.47 -11.29 -7.07
C HIS A 67 1.49 -9.76 -7.18
N THR A 68 0.54 -9.10 -6.53
CA THR A 68 0.44 -7.63 -6.55
C THR A 68 1.63 -7.00 -5.86
N GLN A 69 2.09 -7.56 -4.74
CA GLN A 69 3.27 -7.10 -4.03
C GLN A 69 4.52 -7.22 -4.93
N GLN A 70 4.72 -8.36 -5.58
CA GLN A 70 5.85 -8.54 -6.49
C GLN A 70 5.81 -7.55 -7.67
N HIS A 71 4.63 -7.33 -8.25
CA HIS A 71 4.45 -6.34 -9.30
C HIS A 71 4.76 -4.91 -8.81
N GLN A 72 4.21 -4.52 -7.65
CA GLN A 72 4.44 -3.22 -7.04
C GLN A 72 5.92 -2.99 -6.74
N THR A 73 6.61 -3.99 -6.18
CA THR A 73 8.06 -3.96 -5.96
C THR A 73 8.79 -3.75 -7.28
N THR A 74 8.45 -4.52 -8.33
CA THR A 74 9.12 -4.41 -9.64
C THR A 74 8.92 -3.03 -10.28
N VAL A 75 7.69 -2.50 -10.23
CA VAL A 75 7.37 -1.16 -10.76
C VAL A 75 8.06 -0.07 -9.95
N TYR A 76 8.10 -0.22 -8.63
CA TYR A 76 8.81 0.68 -7.74
C TYR A 76 10.31 0.65 -8.04
N ASP A 77 10.95 -0.51 -8.04
CA ASP A 77 12.38 -0.70 -8.32
C ASP A 77 12.77 -0.11 -9.67
N ARG A 78 11.94 -0.34 -10.72
CA ARG A 78 12.16 0.26 -12.04
C ARG A 78 12.16 1.80 -11.99
N ARG A 79 11.32 2.41 -11.16
CA ARG A 79 11.23 3.87 -11.02
C ARG A 79 12.24 4.43 -10.02
N SER A 80 12.67 3.65 -9.04
CA SER A 80 13.52 4.09 -7.94
C SER A 80 15.00 3.88 -8.18
N ASN A 81 15.39 3.15 -9.22
CA ASN A 81 16.79 3.02 -9.63
C ASN A 81 17.35 4.38 -10.05
N GLY A 82 17.91 5.11 -9.08
CA GLY A 82 18.79 6.24 -9.30
C GLY A 82 20.19 5.77 -9.75
N PRO A 83 21.12 6.71 -9.95
CA PRO A 83 22.50 6.35 -10.30
C PRO A 83 23.12 5.47 -9.21
N VAL A 84 23.84 4.43 -9.63
CA VAL A 84 24.64 3.60 -8.72
C VAL A 84 25.86 4.42 -8.33
N TYR A 85 25.98 4.72 -7.04
CA TYR A 85 27.11 5.45 -6.51
C TYR A 85 28.19 4.51 -5.97
N GLU A 86 29.44 4.87 -6.22
CA GLU A 86 30.63 4.17 -5.74
C GLU A 86 31.47 5.05 -4.81
N VAL A 87 32.34 4.42 -4.02
CA VAL A 87 33.28 5.13 -3.15
C VAL A 87 34.24 5.93 -4.03
N GLY A 88 34.37 7.22 -3.75
CA GLY A 88 35.14 8.16 -4.57
C GLY A 88 34.28 9.02 -5.52
N ASP A 89 32.99 8.72 -5.70
CA ASP A 89 32.11 9.53 -6.54
C ASP A 89 31.82 10.91 -5.90
N HIS A 90 31.73 11.91 -6.78
CA HIS A 90 31.38 13.28 -6.43
C HIS A 90 29.86 13.49 -6.48
N VAL A 91 29.26 13.85 -5.35
CA VAL A 91 27.80 14.00 -5.23
C VAL A 91 27.39 15.31 -4.54
N PHE A 92 26.24 15.84 -4.93
CA PHE A 92 25.60 16.95 -4.22
C PHE A 92 24.73 16.41 -3.09
N LEU A 93 24.83 17.00 -1.91
CA LEU A 93 24.02 16.60 -0.75
C LEU A 93 22.70 17.38 -0.73
N HIS A 94 21.58 16.67 -0.80
CA HIS A 94 20.26 17.28 -0.65
C HIS A 94 19.93 17.53 0.83
N ARG A 95 19.89 18.80 1.22
CA ARG A 95 19.44 19.28 2.53
C ARG A 95 18.20 20.18 2.37
N PRO A 96 16.99 19.61 2.36
CA PRO A 96 15.76 20.38 2.10
C PRO A 96 15.38 21.33 3.25
N LYS A 97 15.85 21.07 4.47
CA LYS A 97 15.56 21.92 5.64
C LYS A 97 16.63 23.00 5.80
N ALA A 98 16.19 24.25 5.89
CA ALA A 98 17.05 25.37 6.23
C ALA A 98 17.58 25.23 7.66
N PRO A 99 18.83 25.63 7.93
CA PRO A 99 19.36 25.66 9.28
C PRO A 99 18.59 26.67 10.15
N PRO A 100 18.51 26.44 11.47
CA PRO A 100 17.84 27.36 12.39
C PRO A 100 18.39 28.79 12.24
N GLY A 101 17.49 29.77 12.12
CA GLY A 101 17.85 31.18 11.98
C GLY A 101 18.11 31.65 10.54
N ALA A 102 18.11 30.76 9.54
CA ALA A 102 18.22 31.14 8.13
C ALA A 102 16.83 31.26 7.46
N PRO A 103 16.63 32.22 6.54
CA PRO A 103 15.37 32.34 5.81
C PRO A 103 15.17 31.16 4.86
N ALA A 104 14.14 30.35 5.10
CA ALA A 104 13.84 29.15 4.31
C ALA A 104 13.67 29.42 2.81
N LYS A 105 13.19 30.62 2.44
CA LYS A 105 12.94 31.01 1.04
C LYS A 105 14.22 31.15 0.20
N PHE A 106 15.36 31.44 0.85
CA PHE A 106 16.66 31.62 0.18
C PHE A 106 17.64 30.49 0.52
N HIS A 107 17.18 29.43 1.17
CA HIS A 107 18.02 28.30 1.52
C HIS A 107 18.32 27.44 0.29
N GLN A 108 19.61 27.22 0.02
CA GLN A 108 20.04 26.32 -1.04
C GLN A 108 19.90 24.87 -0.57
N THR A 109 18.99 24.13 -1.21
CA THR A 109 18.68 22.74 -0.85
C THR A 109 19.73 21.75 -1.31
N TRP A 110 20.58 22.09 -2.28
CA TRP A 110 21.67 21.24 -2.76
C TRP A 110 23.00 21.84 -2.33
N GLN A 111 23.76 21.10 -1.52
CA GLN A 111 25.03 21.55 -0.96
C GLN A 111 26.18 20.83 -1.63
N GLY A 112 27.17 21.62 -2.10
CA GLY A 112 28.56 21.26 -2.35
C GLY A 112 28.86 20.01 -3.17
N THR A 113 30.12 19.81 -3.53
CA THR A 113 30.59 18.53 -4.08
C THR A 113 31.19 17.71 -2.95
N TYR A 114 30.44 16.74 -2.45
CA TYR A 114 30.90 15.77 -1.46
C TYR A 114 31.51 14.54 -2.15
N VAL A 115 32.36 13.79 -1.43
CA VAL A 115 32.93 12.54 -1.92
C VAL A 115 32.38 11.40 -1.06
N ILE A 116 31.91 10.34 -1.69
CA ILE A 116 31.41 9.17 -0.96
C ILE A 116 32.60 8.41 -0.37
N ILE A 117 32.68 8.34 0.96
CA ILE A 117 33.74 7.63 1.67
C ILE A 117 33.37 6.17 1.98
N MET A 118 32.07 5.86 2.02
CA MET A 118 31.60 4.53 2.41
C MET A 118 30.18 4.24 1.90
N LYS A 119 29.97 3.03 1.38
CA LYS A 119 28.69 2.49 0.94
C LYS A 119 28.21 1.41 1.93
N ARG A 120 26.98 1.54 2.43
CA ARG A 120 26.34 0.52 3.28
C ARG A 120 25.55 -0.48 2.43
N PRO A 121 25.31 -1.71 2.93
CA PRO A 121 24.59 -2.76 2.18
C PRO A 121 23.13 -2.44 1.82
N ASN A 122 22.54 -1.37 2.37
CA ASN A 122 21.17 -0.93 2.06
C ASN A 122 21.14 0.29 1.10
N ASN A 123 22.10 0.36 0.15
CA ASN A 123 22.32 1.47 -0.80
C ASN A 123 22.40 2.87 -0.17
N THR A 124 22.67 2.97 1.13
CA THR A 124 22.85 4.23 1.84
C THR A 124 24.34 4.61 1.83
N CYS A 125 24.67 5.69 1.13
CA CYS A 125 26.02 6.24 1.07
C CYS A 125 26.16 7.38 2.09
N HIS A 126 27.30 7.43 2.78
CA HIS A 126 27.63 8.55 3.66
C HIS A 126 28.71 9.41 2.99
N PRO A 127 28.45 10.73 2.82
CA PRO A 127 29.46 11.68 2.39
C PRO A 127 30.46 11.99 3.52
#